data_AF-A0A2N9M8W8-F1
#
_entry.id   AF-A0A2N9M8W8-F1
#
_cell.length_a   1.000
_cell.length_b   1.000
_cell.length_c   1.000
_cell.angle_alpha   90.00
_cell.angle_beta   90.00
_cell.angle_gamma   90.00
#
_symmetry.space_group_name_H-M   'P 1'
#
loop_
_entity.id
_entity.type
_entity.pdbx_description
1 polymer ?
#
loop_
_entity_poly.entity_id
_entity_poly.type
_entity_poly.pdbx_seq_one_letter_code
_entity_poly.pdbx_strand_id
1 'polypeptide(L)'
;MPQPPMAAPNGIVASPDGKMLYVAAWGDGKLHVIRRGGRDAVSALPLALPPGFHPDNIRWTAQGMLMIAGQTATPTEILNSLQGPVSTVPFGVVQVDPRTRQVTQVLSDAGSPRFGGASVAIPVGREIWLGSFRGDRIARYSAPSLE
;
A
#
# COMPACT_ATOMS: atom_id res chain seq x y z
N MET A 1 -21.47 15.24 10.09
CA MET A 1 -21.53 15.04 8.62
C MET A 1 -21.03 13.65 8.32
N PRO A 2 -21.58 12.93 7.33
CA PRO A 2 -20.97 11.68 6.84
C PRO A 2 -19.54 11.97 6.36
N GLN A 3 -18.62 11.02 6.54
CA GLN A 3 -17.26 11.18 6.02
C GLN A 3 -17.28 11.24 4.49
N PRO A 4 -16.42 12.05 3.85
CA PRO A 4 -16.32 12.05 2.40
C PRO A 4 -15.96 10.64 1.90
N PRO A 5 -16.52 10.20 0.75
CA PRO A 5 -16.24 8.87 0.21
C PRO A 5 -14.74 8.72 -0.11
N MET A 6 -14.20 7.52 0.12
CA MET A 6 -12.81 7.18 -0.23
C MET A 6 -12.63 7.26 -1.75
N ALA A 7 -11.60 7.94 -2.24
CA ALA A 7 -11.29 7.95 -3.67
C ALA A 7 -10.48 6.70 -4.05
N ALA A 8 -11.04 5.89 -4.96
CA ALA A 8 -10.44 4.64 -5.44
C ALA A 8 -9.90 3.74 -4.30
N PRO A 9 -10.77 3.29 -3.37
CA PRO A 9 -10.37 2.29 -2.39
C PRO A 9 -9.89 1.02 -3.11
N ASN A 10 -8.74 0.51 -2.71
CA ASN A 10 -8.07 -0.60 -3.38
C ASN A 10 -7.78 -1.74 -2.39
N GLY A 11 -6.65 -1.70 -1.68
CA GLY A 11 -6.29 -2.74 -0.71
C GLY A 11 -7.08 -2.64 0.60
N ILE A 12 -7.37 -3.80 1.20
CA ILE A 12 -8.03 -3.88 2.52
C ILE A 12 -7.47 -5.03 3.36
N VAL A 13 -7.29 -4.80 4.67
CA VAL A 13 -7.05 -5.88 5.65
C VAL A 13 -7.84 -5.62 6.93
N ALA A 14 -8.25 -6.69 7.63
CA ALA A 14 -8.81 -6.58 8.97
C ALA A 14 -7.70 -6.63 10.03
N SER A 15 -7.90 -6.00 11.19
CA SER A 15 -7.08 -6.27 12.38
C SER A 15 -7.18 -7.75 12.79
N PRO A 16 -6.17 -8.31 13.49
CA PRO A 16 -6.21 -9.69 13.95
C PRO A 16 -7.45 -10.02 14.81
N ASP A 17 -7.94 -9.06 15.59
CA ASP A 17 -9.17 -9.19 16.39
C ASP A 17 -10.47 -8.89 15.61
N GLY A 18 -10.35 -8.56 14.33
CA GLY A 18 -11.46 -8.28 13.42
C GLY A 18 -12.21 -6.97 13.69
N LYS A 19 -11.79 -6.14 14.65
CA LYS A 19 -12.52 -4.92 15.05
C LYS A 19 -12.21 -3.70 14.19
N MET A 20 -11.12 -3.71 13.43
CA MET A 20 -10.73 -2.63 12.52
C MET A 20 -10.58 -3.15 11.10
N LEU A 21 -10.87 -2.30 10.11
CA LEU A 21 -10.49 -2.47 8.71
C LEU A 21 -9.53 -1.35 8.34
N TYR A 22 -8.44 -1.70 7.66
CA TYR A 22 -7.49 -0.76 7.09
C TYR A 22 -7.67 -0.78 5.58
N VAL A 23 -8.01 0.37 5.00
CA VAL A 23 -8.31 0.50 3.57
C VAL A 23 -7.33 1.47 2.93
N ALA A 24 -6.55 1.00 1.98
CA ALA A 24 -5.70 1.81 1.14
C ALA A 24 -6.58 2.48 0.09
N ALA A 25 -6.68 3.80 0.15
CA ALA A 25 -7.39 4.58 -0.85
C ALA A 25 -6.37 5.17 -1.83
N TRP A 26 -6.27 4.53 -2.99
CA TRP A 26 -5.28 4.86 -4.03
C TRP A 26 -5.41 6.31 -4.49
N GLY A 27 -6.65 6.78 -4.69
CA GLY A 27 -6.92 8.14 -5.16
C GLY A 27 -6.73 9.20 -4.08
N ASP A 28 -6.86 8.83 -2.80
CA ASP A 28 -6.65 9.75 -1.68
C ASP A 28 -5.18 9.89 -1.29
N GLY A 29 -4.35 8.90 -1.64
CA GLY A 29 -2.99 8.77 -1.09
C GLY A 29 -2.98 8.50 0.42
N LYS A 30 -4.02 7.82 0.93
CA LYS A 30 -4.26 7.67 2.39
C LYS A 30 -4.61 6.24 2.77
N LEU A 31 -4.35 5.94 4.03
CA LEU A 31 -4.85 4.75 4.72
C LEU A 31 -6.04 5.13 5.61
N HIS A 32 -7.22 4.62 5.30
CA HIS A 32 -8.42 4.78 6.11
C HIS A 32 -8.53 3.66 7.14
N VAL A 33 -9.05 3.96 8.32
CA VAL A 33 -9.22 2.98 9.40
C VAL A 33 -10.67 3.00 9.86
N ILE A 34 -11.38 1.89 9.68
CA ILE A 34 -12.82 1.78 9.93
C ILE A 34 -13.05 0.81 11.08
N ARG A 35 -13.77 1.24 12.12
CA ARG A 35 -14.20 0.34 13.19
C ARG A 35 -15.38 -0.53 12.74
N ARG A 36 -15.29 -1.84 12.97
CA ARG A 36 -16.36 -2.82 12.72
C ARG A 36 -17.26 -3.00 13.94
N GLY A 37 -18.55 -3.22 13.72
CA GLY A 37 -19.47 -3.74 14.74
C GLY A 37 -20.22 -2.70 15.59
N GLY A 38 -20.58 -1.54 15.05
CA GLY A 38 -21.47 -0.58 15.71
C GLY A 38 -22.48 0.03 14.74
N ARG A 39 -23.57 0.64 15.26
CA ARG A 39 -24.53 1.38 14.42
C ARG A 39 -23.89 2.57 13.69
N ASP A 40 -22.75 3.04 14.20
CA ASP A 40 -21.91 4.07 13.61
C ASP A 40 -20.50 3.48 13.39
N ALA A 41 -20.25 2.87 12.22
CA ALA A 41 -18.89 2.54 11.82
C ALA A 41 -18.10 3.84 11.63
N VAL A 42 -17.48 4.32 12.70
CA VAL A 42 -16.68 5.55 12.68
C VAL A 42 -15.36 5.21 12.00
N SER A 43 -15.10 5.87 10.87
CA SER A 43 -13.74 5.94 10.34
C SER A 43 -12.92 6.84 11.27
N ALA A 44 -11.76 6.38 11.72
CA ALA A 44 -10.77 7.29 12.26
C ALA A 44 -10.38 8.31 11.17
N LEU A 45 -9.75 9.43 11.58
CA LEU A 45 -9.16 10.34 10.61
C LEU A 45 -8.21 9.56 9.70
N PRO A 46 -8.31 9.68 8.37
CA PRO A 46 -7.43 8.97 7.46
C PRO A 46 -5.95 9.32 7.74
N LEU A 47 -5.07 8.34 7.63
CA LEU A 47 -3.62 8.55 7.77
C LEU A 47 -3.04 8.95 6.41
N ALA A 48 -2.39 10.10 6.35
CA ALA A 48 -1.61 10.50 5.17
C ALA A 48 -0.40 9.58 5.00
N LEU A 49 -0.19 9.11 3.77
CA LEU A 49 1.02 8.41 3.36
C LEU A 49 1.97 9.43 2.69
N PRO A 50 3.20 9.04 2.29
CA PRO A 50 4.13 9.98 1.67
C PRO A 50 3.50 10.72 0.49
N PRO A 51 3.83 12.01 0.27
CA PRO A 51 3.28 12.77 -0.84
C PRO A 51 3.49 12.08 -2.19
N GLY A 52 2.43 12.05 -3.01
CA GLY A 52 2.47 11.38 -4.32
C GLY A 52 2.45 9.85 -4.26
N PHE A 53 2.32 9.24 -3.08
CA PHE A 53 2.16 7.80 -2.94
C PHE A 53 0.71 7.38 -3.15
N HIS A 54 0.49 6.47 -4.08
CA HIS A 54 -0.80 5.86 -4.39
C HIS A 54 -0.84 4.44 -3.81
N PRO A 55 -1.41 4.25 -2.61
CA PRO A 55 -1.39 2.96 -1.93
C PRO A 55 -2.28 1.95 -2.65
N ASP A 56 -1.79 0.72 -2.74
CA ASP A 56 -2.46 -0.38 -3.41
C ASP A 56 -2.73 -1.49 -2.38
N ASN A 57 -2.10 -2.66 -2.45
CA ASN A 57 -2.37 -3.74 -1.51
C ASN A 57 -1.68 -3.56 -0.14
N ILE A 58 -2.38 -4.03 0.90
CA ILE A 58 -1.93 -4.03 2.30
C ILE A 58 -1.73 -5.47 2.80
N ARG A 59 -0.71 -5.69 3.63
CA ARG A 59 -0.45 -6.94 4.36
C ARG A 59 0.02 -6.68 5.79
N TRP A 60 -0.25 -7.62 6.69
CA TRP A 60 0.37 -7.63 8.02
C TRP A 60 1.78 -8.20 7.93
N THR A 61 2.72 -7.62 8.67
CA THR A 61 4.02 -8.24 8.98
C THR A 61 3.92 -9.07 10.26
N ALA A 62 4.89 -9.94 10.50
CA ALA A 62 4.96 -10.75 11.72
C ALA A 62 5.06 -9.89 13.00
N GLN A 63 5.63 -8.69 12.89
CA GLN A 63 5.78 -7.73 13.99
C GLN A 63 4.49 -6.92 14.27
N GLY A 64 3.39 -7.21 13.57
CA GLY A 64 2.12 -6.52 13.77
C GLY A 64 2.08 -5.13 13.13
N MET A 65 2.82 -4.94 12.04
CA MET A 65 2.86 -3.69 11.27
C MET A 65 2.11 -3.89 9.95
N LEU A 66 1.61 -2.82 9.36
CA LEU A 66 1.00 -2.85 8.04
C LEU A 66 2.05 -2.53 6.99
N MET A 67 2.28 -3.43 6.04
CA MET A 67 3.12 -3.21 4.87
C MET A 67 2.23 -2.89 3.67
N ILE A 68 2.52 -1.78 2.99
CA ILE A 68 1.70 -1.23 1.91
C ILE A 68 2.62 -0.94 0.72
N ALA A 69 2.35 -1.58 -0.41
CA ALA A 69 2.96 -1.21 -1.69
C ALA A 69 2.12 -0.15 -2.39
N GLY A 70 2.75 0.61 -3.28
CA GLY A 70 2.05 1.61 -4.06
C GLY A 70 2.96 2.27 -5.08
N GLN A 71 2.34 3.00 -6.00
CA GLN A 71 3.05 3.73 -7.05
C GLN A 71 3.36 5.16 -6.58
N THR A 72 4.40 5.78 -7.15
CA THR A 72 4.83 7.15 -6.80
C THR A 72 4.92 8.08 -8.03
N ALA A 73 4.24 7.72 -9.12
CA ALA A 73 4.09 8.55 -10.31
C ALA A 73 2.73 9.25 -10.31
N THR A 74 2.50 10.16 -11.25
CA THR A 74 1.17 10.78 -11.39
C THR A 74 0.11 9.75 -11.82
N PRO A 75 -1.18 9.94 -11.48
CA PRO A 75 -2.26 9.06 -11.91
C PRO A 75 -2.27 8.82 -13.43
N THR A 76 -2.01 9.85 -14.23
CA THR A 76 -1.96 9.76 -15.69
C THR A 76 -0.83 8.84 -16.16
N GLU A 77 0.37 8.96 -15.59
CA GLU A 77 1.51 8.09 -15.92
C GLU A 77 1.25 6.63 -15.54
N ILE A 78 0.65 6.40 -14.36
CA ILE A 78 0.29 5.06 -13.89
C ILE A 78 -0.71 4.41 -14.86
N LEU A 79 -1.79 5.12 -15.21
CA LEU A 79 -2.80 4.62 -16.14
C LEU A 79 -2.25 4.41 -17.56
N ASN A 80 -1.40 5.30 -18.05
CA ASN A 80 -0.74 5.14 -19.35
C ASN A 80 0.15 3.90 -19.40
N SER A 81 0.76 3.51 -18.27
CA SER A 81 1.62 2.33 -18.21
C SER A 81 0.87 1.00 -18.40
N LEU A 82 -0.47 0.99 -18.31
CA LEU A 82 -1.30 -0.19 -18.59
C LEU A 82 -1.25 -0.62 -20.07
N GLN A 83 -0.89 0.30 -20.98
CA GLN A 83 -0.82 0.03 -22.41
C GLN A 83 0.36 -0.88 -22.78
N GLY A 84 1.44 -0.84 -22.01
CA GLY A 84 2.62 -1.69 -22.21
C GLY A 84 2.46 -3.09 -21.61
N PRO A 85 3.32 -4.05 -21.96
CA PRO A 85 3.31 -5.39 -21.34
C PRO A 85 3.85 -5.38 -19.89
N VAL A 86 4.69 -4.40 -19.56
CA VAL A 86 5.32 -4.20 -18.25
C VAL A 86 5.17 -2.73 -17.87
N SER A 87 4.71 -2.46 -16.65
CA SER A 87 4.74 -1.09 -16.12
C SER A 87 6.16 -0.75 -15.72
N THR A 88 6.58 0.47 -16.05
CA THR A 88 7.91 1.01 -15.73
C THR A 88 7.85 2.15 -14.72
N VAL A 89 6.67 2.45 -14.18
CA VAL A 89 6.48 3.61 -13.30
C VAL A 89 7.16 3.38 -11.93
N PRO A 90 7.63 4.45 -11.28
CA PRO A 90 8.21 4.37 -9.95
C PRO A 90 7.19 3.88 -8.91
N PHE A 91 7.73 3.26 -7.87
CA PHE A 91 6.94 2.65 -6.81
C PHE A 91 7.69 2.67 -5.48
N GLY A 92 6.98 2.33 -4.41
CA GLY A 92 7.56 2.22 -3.08
C GLY A 92 6.83 1.23 -2.19
N VAL A 93 7.42 1.00 -1.03
CA VAL A 93 6.83 0.24 0.07
C VAL A 93 6.93 1.07 1.34
N VAL A 94 5.82 1.19 2.05
CA VAL A 94 5.76 1.82 3.37
C VAL A 94 5.31 0.81 4.41
N GLN A 95 5.79 1.02 5.63
CA GLN A 95 5.34 0.31 6.81
C GLN A 95 4.61 1.30 7.73
N VAL A 96 3.48 0.88 8.28
CA VAL A 96 2.67 1.68 9.19
C VAL A 96 2.50 0.95 10.51
N ASP A 97 2.82 1.60 11.62
CA ASP A 97 2.42 1.11 12.94
C ASP A 97 0.94 1.51 13.17
N PRO A 98 0.00 0.56 13.26
CA PRO A 98 -1.41 0.89 13.45
C PRO A 98 -1.72 1.51 14.82
N ARG A 99 -0.82 1.39 15.81
CA ARG A 99 -0.99 1.91 17.17
C ARG A 99 -0.49 3.34 17.29
N THR A 100 0.71 3.61 16.78
CA THR A 100 1.33 4.96 16.85
C THR A 100 1.01 5.82 15.63
N ARG A 101 0.49 5.22 14.56
CA ARG A 101 0.27 5.83 13.24
C ARG A 101 1.56 6.33 12.58
N GLN A 102 2.72 5.87 13.02
CA GLN A 102 4.00 6.16 12.38
C GLN A 102 4.05 5.50 11.00
N VAL A 103 4.52 6.25 10.01
CA VAL A 103 4.76 5.77 8.64
C VAL A 103 6.27 5.79 8.38
N THR A 104 6.80 4.67 7.90
CA THR A 104 8.21 4.52 7.54
C THR A 104 8.31 4.06 6.09
N GLN A 105 9.07 4.76 5.27
CA GLN A 105 9.37 4.28 3.94
C GLN A 105 10.45 3.20 4.01
N VAL A 106 10.12 2.03 3.48
CA VAL A 106 10.98 0.83 3.48
C VAL A 106 11.71 0.72 2.15
N LEU A 107 11.03 1.05 1.05
CA LEU A 107 11.59 1.00 -0.29
C LEU A 107 11.10 2.18 -1.12
N SER A 108 11.97 2.69 -1.98
CA SER A 108 11.65 3.58 -3.09
C SER A 108 12.43 3.12 -4.30
N ASP A 109 11.76 2.95 -5.43
CA ASP A 109 12.40 2.53 -6.68
C ASP A 109 11.83 3.34 -7.85
N ALA A 110 12.71 3.75 -8.77
CA ALA A 110 12.32 4.55 -9.94
C ALA A 110 11.53 3.73 -10.98
N GLY A 111 11.46 2.41 -10.82
CA GLY A 111 10.99 1.51 -11.85
C GLY A 111 12.05 1.30 -12.94
N SER A 112 11.79 0.31 -13.80
CA SER A 112 12.69 -0.05 -14.89
C SER A 112 11.91 -0.71 -16.02
N PRO A 113 12.51 -0.89 -17.21
CA PRO A 113 11.92 -1.70 -18.28
C PRO A 113 11.65 -3.17 -17.88
N ARG A 114 12.22 -3.65 -16.78
CA ARG A 114 12.04 -5.02 -16.30
C ARG A 114 10.94 -5.15 -15.24
N PHE A 115 10.73 -4.13 -14.42
CA PHE A 115 9.76 -4.13 -13.33
C PHE A 115 9.49 -2.69 -12.87
N GLY A 116 8.23 -2.40 -12.57
CA GLY A 116 7.73 -1.12 -12.10
C GLY A 116 6.30 -1.27 -11.62
N GLY A 117 5.70 -0.19 -11.11
CA GLY A 117 4.30 -0.20 -10.72
C GLY A 117 3.94 -1.26 -9.67
N ALA A 118 4.78 -1.41 -8.63
CA ALA A 118 4.50 -2.40 -7.59
C ALA A 118 3.12 -2.16 -6.96
N SER A 119 2.32 -3.23 -6.85
CA SER A 119 0.96 -3.20 -6.31
C SER A 119 0.84 -3.97 -4.99
N VAL A 120 1.77 -4.87 -4.69
CA VAL A 120 1.78 -5.66 -3.45
C VAL A 120 3.21 -5.87 -2.97
N ALA A 121 3.39 -5.85 -1.64
CA ALA A 121 4.62 -6.22 -0.97
C ALA A 121 4.35 -7.31 0.07
N ILE A 122 5.15 -8.37 0.04
CA ILE A 122 5.02 -9.51 0.96
C ILE A 122 6.39 -9.77 1.60
N PRO A 123 6.53 -9.70 2.94
CA PRO A 123 7.72 -10.16 3.63
C PRO A 123 7.88 -11.68 3.49
N VAL A 124 9.08 -12.12 3.09
CA VAL A 124 9.45 -13.53 2.95
C VAL A 124 10.85 -13.73 3.53
N GLY A 125 10.94 -14.19 4.78
CA GLY A 125 12.20 -14.26 5.50
C GLY A 125 12.88 -12.88 5.55
N ARG A 126 14.11 -12.80 5.05
CA ARG A 126 14.93 -11.57 4.98
C ARG A 126 14.73 -10.78 3.69
N GLU A 127 13.62 -10.99 2.99
CA GLU A 127 13.31 -10.34 1.72
C GLU A 127 11.91 -9.73 1.71
N ILE A 128 11.68 -8.80 0.79
CA ILE A 128 10.36 -8.35 0.37
C ILE A 128 10.17 -8.79 -1.08
N TRP A 129 9.08 -9.50 -1.32
CA TRP A 129 8.66 -9.89 -2.66
C TRP A 129 7.58 -8.94 -3.14
N LEU A 130 7.78 -8.39 -4.33
CA LEU A 130 6.90 -7.40 -4.94
C LEU A 130 6.20 -7.96 -6.16
N GLY A 131 4.89 -7.79 -6.20
CA GLY A 131 4.09 -7.95 -7.41
C GLY A 131 3.86 -6.59 -8.08
N SER A 132 3.64 -6.60 -9.39
CA SER A 132 3.26 -5.42 -10.18
C SER A 132 1.82 -5.59 -10.68
N PHE A 133 1.09 -4.48 -10.85
CA PHE A 133 -0.21 -4.54 -11.53
C PHE A 133 -0.07 -4.85 -13.02
N ARG A 134 1.13 -4.70 -13.59
CA ARG A 134 1.42 -4.99 -14.99
C ARG A 134 2.85 -5.49 -15.18
N GLY A 135 2.98 -6.78 -15.42
CA GLY A 135 4.26 -7.44 -15.74
C GLY A 135 4.14 -8.95 -15.65
N ASP A 136 5.22 -9.65 -15.99
CA ASP A 136 5.32 -11.11 -16.06
C ASP A 136 6.25 -11.71 -14.98
N ARG A 137 6.69 -10.88 -14.02
CA ARG A 137 7.66 -11.26 -12.99
C ARG A 137 7.43 -10.53 -11.68
N ILE A 138 7.99 -11.11 -10.62
CA ILE A 138 8.09 -10.49 -9.30
C ILE A 138 9.50 -9.90 -9.11
N ALA A 139 9.60 -8.86 -8.29
CA ALA A 139 10.89 -8.36 -7.82
C ALA A 139 11.15 -8.83 -6.38
N ARG A 140 12.43 -9.00 -6.04
CA ARG A 140 12.89 -9.41 -4.71
C ARG A 140 13.89 -8.38 -4.21
N TYR A 141 13.65 -7.83 -3.03
CA TYR A 141 14.54 -6.89 -2.36
C TYR A 141 15.00 -7.48 -1.03
N SER A 142 16.29 -7.36 -0.71
CA SER A 142 16.78 -7.71 0.63
C SER A 142 16.19 -6.75 1.67
N ALA A 143 15.68 -7.29 2.77
CA ALA A 143 15.11 -6.54 3.88
C ALA A 143 15.48 -7.20 5.23
N PRO A 144 16.76 -7.11 5.63
CA PRO A 144 17.27 -7.78 6.83
C PRO A 144 16.69 -7.24 8.14
N SER A 145 16.02 -6.07 8.12
CA SER A 145 15.42 -5.41 9.29
C SER A 145 13.95 -5.79 9.53
N LEU A 146 13.39 -6.73 8.76
CA LEU A 146 12.00 -7.18 8.88
C LEU A 146 11.83 -8.53 9.59
N GLU A 147 12.89 -9.09 10.18
CA GLU A 147 12.81 -10.19 11.15
C GLU A 147 12.54 -9.67 12.57
#